data_AF-A0A6P2C372-F1
#
_entry.id   AF-A0A6P2C372-F1
#
_cell.length_a   1.000
_cell.length_b   1.000
_cell.length_c   1.000
_cell.angle_alpha   90.00
_cell.angle_beta   90.00
_cell.angle_gamma   90.00
#
_symmetry.space_group_name_H-M   'P 1'
#
loop_
_entity.id
_entity.type
_entity.pdbx_description
1 polymer ?
#
loop_
_entity_poly.entity_id
_entity_poly.type
_entity_poly.pdbx_seq_one_letter_code
_entity_poly.pdbx_strand_id
1 'polypeptide(L)' 'MEPVGCATAHRRRGLGGGVTLAALAAARERSAKTGVVRPPGHDGYPVPVLVYRSIGFTDRLRNREFRFAAG' A
#
# COMPACT_ATOMS: atom_id res chain seq x y z
N MET A 1 -2.67 -2.65 5.79
CA MET A 1 -1.67 -3.56 5.20
C MET A 1 -0.41 -2.74 4.99
N GLU A 2 0.72 -3.14 5.59
CA GLU A 2 2.02 -2.54 5.27
C GLU A 2 2.42 -2.92 3.84
N PRO A 3 3.15 -2.06 3.11
CA PRO A 3 3.48 -2.30 1.71
C PRO A 3 4.30 -3.59 1.57
N VAL A 4 3.82 -4.47 0.70
CA VAL A 4 4.50 -5.73 0.36
C VAL A 4 5.78 -5.40 -0.39
N GLY A 5 6.92 -5.77 0.20
CA GLY A 5 8.21 -5.71 -0.48
C GLY A 5 8.25 -6.72 -1.64
N CYS A 6 8.88 -6.33 -2.75
CA CYS A 6 9.14 -7.25 -3.86
C CYS A 6 10.65 -7.35 -4.07
N ALA A 7 11.17 -8.58 -3.95
CA ALA A 7 12.56 -8.88 -4.28
C ALA A 7 12.89 -8.37 -5.69
N THR A 8 14.07 -7.78 -5.86
CA THR A 8 14.50 -7.12 -7.10
C THR A 8 14.36 -8.02 -8.32
N ALA A 9 14.74 -9.30 -8.19
CA ALA A 9 14.65 -10.33 -9.23
C ALA A 9 13.22 -10.67 -9.68
N HIS A 10 12.18 -10.19 -8.98
CA HIS A 10 10.78 -10.52 -9.27
C HIS A 10 9.90 -9.30 -9.56
N ARG A 11 10.52 -8.11 -9.68
CA ARG A 11 9.80 -6.87 -10.00
C ARG A 11 9.19 -6.91 -11.41
N ARG A 12 8.25 -6.00 -11.66
CA ARG A 12 7.56 -5.82 -12.97
C ARG A 12 6.70 -6.99 -13.44
N ARG A 13 6.45 -7.98 -12.57
CA ARG A 13 5.59 -9.15 -12.85
C ARG A 13 4.16 -9.02 -12.29
N GLY A 14 3.75 -7.82 -11.89
CA GLY A 14 2.42 -7.59 -11.28
C GLY A 14 2.25 -8.10 -9.84
N LEU A 15 3.30 -8.64 -9.20
CA LEU A 15 3.21 -9.27 -7.88
C LEU A 15 2.65 -8.36 -6.78
N GLY A 16 3.03 -7.07 -6.76
CA GLY A 16 2.50 -6.12 -5.78
C GLY A 16 0.98 -5.95 -5.87
N GLY A 17 0.45 -5.92 -7.10
CA GLY A 17 -1.00 -5.86 -7.31
C GLY A 17 -1.69 -7.18 -6.98
N GLY A 18 -1.10 -8.30 -7.39
CA GLY A 18 -1.62 -9.65 -7.11
C GLY A 18 -1.76 -9.93 -5.61
N VAL A 19 -0.74 -9.64 -4.81
CA VAL A 19 -0.80 -9.81 -3.35
C VAL A 19 -1.83 -8.86 -2.72
N THR A 20 -1.95 -7.63 -3.23
CA THR A 20 -2.96 -6.68 -2.75
C THR A 20 -4.38 -7.20 -2.98
N LEU A 21 -4.67 -7.70 -4.17
CA LEU A 21 -5.97 -8.30 -4.50
C LEU A 21 -6.25 -9.55 -3.66
N ALA A 22 -5.26 -10.42 -3.48
CA ALA A 22 -5.40 -11.61 -2.64
C ALA A 22 -5.72 -11.24 -1.17
N ALA A 23 -5.05 -10.22 -0.62
CA ALA A 23 -5.33 -9.73 0.72
C ALA A 23 -6.75 -9.12 0.84
N LEU A 24 -7.20 -8.36 -0.16
CA LEU A 24 -8.56 -7.82 -0.20
C LEU A 24 -9.62 -8.93 -0.30
N ALA A 25 -9.37 -9.96 -1.11
CA ALA A 25 -10.26 -11.12 -1.22
C ALA A 25 -10.38 -11.85 0.13
N ALA A 26 -9.26 -12.14 0.78
CA ALA A 26 -9.24 -12.77 2.10
C ALA A 26 -9.89 -11.90 3.20
N ALA A 27 -9.78 -10.58 3.10
CA ALA A 27 -10.46 -9.66 4.01
C ALA A 27 -11.98 -9.66 3.77
N ARG A 28 -12.40 -9.69 2.51
CA ARG A 28 -13.82 -9.76 2.13
C ARG A 28 -14.49 -11.04 2.62
N GLU A 29 -13.79 -12.18 2.58
CA GLU A 29 -14.27 -13.44 3.17
C GLU A 29 -14.55 -13.32 4.68
N ARG A 30 -13.88 -12.39 5.36
CA ARG A 30 -14.08 -12.05 6.78
C ARG A 30 -15.04 -10.87 6.96
N SER A 31 -15.89 -10.60 5.97
CA SER A 31 -16.86 -9.50 5.93
C SER A 31 -16.27 -8.08 6.01
N ALA A 32 -14.96 -7.91 5.84
CA ALA A 32 -14.37 -6.58 5.79
C ALA A 32 -14.94 -5.78 4.61
N LYS A 33 -15.18 -4.48 4.84
CA LYS A 33 -15.76 -3.56 3.86
C LYS A 33 -14.78 -2.53 3.32
N THR A 34 -13.68 -2.32 4.04
CA THR A 34 -12.73 -1.24 3.75
C THR A 34 -11.31 -1.77 3.83
N GLY A 35 -10.55 -1.58 2.76
CA GLY A 35 -9.10 -1.74 2.76
C GLY A 35 -8.42 -0.39 2.95
N VAL A 36 -7.43 -0.31 3.84
CA VAL A 36 -6.61 0.89 4.04
C VAL A 36 -5.13 0.51 3.88
N VAL A 37 -4.43 1.28 3.04
CA VAL A 37 -2.99 1.17 2.80
C VAL A 37 -2.31 2.50 3.09
N ARG A 38 -1.08 2.42 3.58
CA ARG A 38 -0.21 3.57 3.78
C ARG A 38 1.06 3.33 2.98
N PRO A 39 1.13 3.75 1.71
CA PRO A 39 2.39 3.67 0.98
C PRO A 39 3.45 4.52 1.70
N PRO A 40 4.75 4.16 1.61
CA PRO A 40 5.82 5.00 2.12
C PRO A 40 5.73 6.39 1.49
N GLY A 41 5.69 7.43 2.33
CA GLY A 41 5.35 8.80 1.92
C GLY A 41 6.50 9.61 1.35
N HIS A 42 7.60 8.98 0.90
CA HIS A 42 8.74 9.70 0.34
C HIS A 42 8.75 9.59 -1.19
N ASP A 43 9.06 10.72 -1.86
CA ASP A 43 9.07 10.86 -3.32
C ASP A 43 10.01 9.88 -4.03
N GLY A 44 10.95 9.26 -3.30
CA GLY A 44 11.86 8.24 -3.83
C GLY A 44 11.21 6.90 -4.21
N TYR A 45 9.92 6.66 -3.89
CA TYR A 45 9.21 5.42 -4.24
C TYR A 45 7.77 5.72 -4.73
N PRO A 46 7.58 6.26 -5.95
CA PRO A 46 6.24 6.58 -6.45
C PRO A 46 5.45 5.34 -6.91
N VAL A 47 6.14 4.23 -7.20
CA VAL A 47 5.58 3.00 -7.78
C VAL A 47 4.42 2.38 -6.97
N PRO A 48 4.47 2.29 -5.62
CA PRO A 48 3.38 1.74 -4.83
C PRO A 48 2.06 2.50 -5.00
N VAL A 49 2.10 3.84 -5.11
CA VAL A 49 0.90 4.67 -5.28
C VAL A 49 0.19 4.34 -6.60
N LEU A 50 0.95 4.18 -7.68
CA LEU A 50 0.39 3.83 -9.00
C LEU A 50 -0.30 2.46 -8.97
N VAL A 51 0.30 1.47 -8.30
CA VAL A 51 -0.28 0.15 -8.15
C VAL A 51 -1.60 0.22 -7.38
N TYR A 52 -1.64 0.90 -6.23
CA TYR A 52 -2.88 1.00 -5.44
C TYR A 52 -4.00 1.74 -6.20
N ARG A 53 -3.68 2.83 -6.88
CA ARG A 53 -4.66 3.56 -7.71
C ARG A 53 -5.22 2.68 -8.84
N SER A 54 -4.39 1.85 -9.49
CA SER A 54 -4.84 0.93 -10.53
C SER A 54 -5.82 -0.15 -10.04
N ILE A 55 -5.81 -0.45 -8.74
CA ILE A 55 -6.70 -1.42 -8.08
C ILE A 55 -8.00 -0.76 -7.58
N GLY A 56 -8.08 0.57 -7.60
CA GLY A 56 -9.26 1.33 -7.17
C GLY A 56 -9.13 1.97 -5.79
N PHE A 57 -7.94 1.96 -5.16
CA PHE A 57 -7.71 2.79 -3.98
C PHE A 57 -7.76 4.28 -4.36
N THR A 58 -8.34 5.09 -3.48
CA THR A 58 -8.42 6.54 -3.61
C THR A 58 -7.82 7.20 -2.38
N ASP A 59 -7.33 8.44 -2.55
CA ASP A 59 -6.76 9.21 -1.45
C ASP A 59 -7.88 9.57 -0.46
N ARG A 60 -7.80 9.06 0.78
CA ARG A 60 -8.82 9.26 1.82
C ARG A 60 -8.31 9.89 3.10
N LEU A 61 -7.03 9.73 3.40
CA LEU A 61 -6.39 10.19 4.64
C LEU A 61 -5.05 10.83 4.30
N ARG A 62 -4.63 11.80 5.11
CA ARG A 62 -3.30 12.41 5.05
C ARG A 62 -2.59 12.20 6.38
N ASN A 63 -1.34 11.77 6.32
CA ASN A 63 -0.49 11.65 7.51
C ASN A 63 0.31 12.93 7.71
N ARG A 64 0.51 13.34 8.97
CA ARG A 64 1.46 14.38 9.36
C ARG A 64 2.50 13.76 10.29
N GLU A 65 3.75 13.84 9.90
CA GLU A 65 4.87 13.46 10.77
C GLU A 65 5.24 14.65 11.66
N PHE A 66 5.35 14.41 12.96
CA PHE A 66 5.83 15.38 13.93
C PHE A 66 7.17 14.89 14.48
N ARG A 67 8.16 15.78 14.55
CA ARG A 67 9.42 15.52 15.26
C ARG A 67 9.41 16.35 16.53
N PHE A 68 9.55 15.68 17.66
CA PHE A 68 9.78 16.34 18.93
C PHE A 68 11.28 16.42 19.16
N ALA A 69 11.76 17.55 19.69
CA ALA A 69 13.14 17.65 20.12
C ALA A 69 13.38 16.64 21.25
N ALA A 70 14.45 15.86 21.16
CA ALA A 70 14.95 15.14 22.33
C ALA A 70 15.43 16.20 23.33
N GLY A 71 14.89 16.16 24.55
CA GLY A 71 15.32 17.02 25.65
C GLY A 71 16.71 16.69 26.15
#